data_AF-A0A7K3WW12-F1
#
_entry.id   AF-A0A7K3WW12-F1
#
_cell.length_a   1.000
_cell.length_b   1.000
_cell.length_c   1.000
_cell.angle_alpha   90.00
_cell.angle_beta   90.00
_cell.angle_gamma   90.00
#
_symmetry.space_group_name_H-M   'P 1'
#
loop_
_entity.id
_entity.type
_entity.pdbx_description
1 polymer ?
#
loop_
_entity_poly.entity_id
_entity_poly.type
_entity_poly.pdbx_seq_one_letter_code
_entity_poly.pdbx_strand_id
1 'polypeptide(L)'
;MKKTILFFPLLVCLWSYGQTPSNDPHWQLVWQDQFNFFDNSKWVKANYATHIGTEPPFEPQIYLSSNVYTSNGNLVIRVNNNPVICPPNPIQTTWACGLANPGQSYPYNSGWVETSDNFNTQFGYIEARIKLPYRDGFWPAFWTWRGRGVTTTNEAEIDIFEMVGHKPANIVGTNIHTYYGDGNIFGQDLIPTGYSYGNTWHTYGIEWSPSKIIWYIDGSPARVFPNHGIIDPVRTILNLAIEPGYPPPTAPTFTDHMYVDYVKVYELNKDCNTNISFCNYNFGLYDNKVRKNITIGNGTCANALYVGQNVYLRASEGVFINGDFTVPLGSELYIDVNACY
;
A
#
# COMPACT_ATOMS: atom_id res chain seq x y z
N MET A 1 7.85 46.89 -38.92
CA MET A 1 8.41 45.77 -38.14
C MET A 1 7.38 45.34 -37.09
N LYS A 2 6.70 44.21 -37.29
CA LYS A 2 5.75 43.66 -36.31
C LYS A 2 6.56 42.88 -35.26
N LYS A 3 6.48 43.28 -33.99
CA LYS A 3 7.07 42.53 -32.86
C LYS A 3 6.16 41.35 -32.54
N THR A 4 6.60 40.14 -32.83
CA THR A 4 5.94 38.91 -32.40
C THR A 4 6.30 38.69 -30.93
N ILE A 5 5.34 38.84 -30.03
CA ILE A 5 5.48 38.48 -28.62
C ILE A 5 5.22 36.97 -28.54
N LEU A 6 6.28 36.17 -28.32
CA LEU A 6 6.13 34.77 -27.96
C LEU A 6 5.62 34.68 -26.52
N PHE A 7 4.38 34.26 -26.36
CA PHE A 7 3.88 33.74 -25.09
C PHE A 7 4.46 32.35 -24.88
N PHE A 8 5.44 32.23 -23.98
CA PHE A 8 5.75 30.94 -23.38
C PHE A 8 4.65 30.65 -22.35
N PRO A 9 3.87 29.57 -22.50
CA PRO A 9 3.02 29.13 -21.41
C PRO A 9 3.97 28.69 -20.30
N LEU A 10 4.01 29.44 -19.21
CA LEU A 10 4.63 29.00 -17.97
C LEU A 10 3.77 27.83 -17.48
N LEU A 11 4.16 26.62 -17.85
CA LEU A 11 3.56 25.41 -17.32
C LEU A 11 3.98 25.35 -15.85
N VAL A 12 3.17 25.95 -14.97
CA VAL A 12 3.30 25.70 -13.54
C VAL A 12 2.85 24.26 -13.36
N CYS A 13 3.81 23.33 -13.37
CA CYS A 13 3.60 22.00 -12.82
C CYS A 13 3.20 22.21 -11.37
N LEU A 14 1.90 22.18 -11.10
CA LEU A 14 1.37 21.88 -9.79
C LEU A 14 1.78 20.44 -9.53
N TRP A 15 2.93 20.26 -8.89
CA TRP A 15 3.26 19.01 -8.23
C TRP A 15 2.24 18.91 -7.11
N SER A 16 1.11 18.25 -7.34
CA SER A 16 0.35 17.66 -6.24
C SER A 16 1.33 16.70 -5.60
N TYR A 17 2.02 17.14 -4.54
CA TYR A 17 3.11 16.39 -3.94
C TYR A 17 2.58 15.02 -3.56
N GLY A 18 2.97 14.05 -4.37
CA GLY A 18 2.75 12.67 -4.02
C GLY A 18 3.44 12.37 -2.70
N GLN A 19 2.85 11.52 -1.87
CA GLN A 19 3.53 11.07 -0.67
C GLN A 19 4.66 10.14 -1.08
N THR A 20 5.90 10.61 -0.89
CA THR A 20 7.10 9.79 -0.96
C THR A 20 7.75 9.80 0.44
N PRO A 21 7.40 8.87 1.35
CA PRO A 21 7.86 8.92 2.74
C PRO A 21 9.38 9.01 2.89
N SER A 22 10.12 8.45 1.92
CA SER A 22 11.59 8.54 1.88
C SER A 22 12.14 9.98 1.83
N ASN A 23 11.37 10.95 1.34
CA ASN A 23 11.74 12.35 1.25
C ASN A 23 10.94 13.24 2.21
N ASP A 24 10.03 12.67 3.00
CA ASP A 24 9.18 13.41 3.94
C ASP A 24 9.74 13.23 5.36
N PRO A 25 10.24 14.31 6.01
CA PRO A 25 10.87 14.23 7.33
C PRO A 25 9.90 13.87 8.47
N HIS A 26 8.58 13.84 8.21
CA HIS A 26 7.61 13.34 9.17
C HIS A 26 7.69 11.82 9.33
N TRP A 27 8.25 11.11 8.35
CA TRP A 27 8.30 9.65 8.33
C TRP A 27 9.68 9.13 8.68
N GLN A 28 9.71 8.01 9.40
CA GLN A 28 10.91 7.22 9.67
C GLN A 28 10.69 5.80 9.16
N LEU A 29 11.72 5.25 8.52
CA LEU A 29 11.69 3.88 8.03
C LEU A 29 11.74 2.90 9.22
N VAL A 30 10.73 2.05 9.35
CA VAL A 30 10.68 1.00 10.37
C VAL A 30 11.43 -0.23 9.87
N TRP A 31 11.06 -0.72 8.69
CA TRP A 31 11.73 -1.83 8.05
C TRP A 31 11.55 -1.77 6.53
N GLN A 32 12.44 -2.47 5.83
CA GLN A 32 12.33 -2.69 4.39
C GLN A 32 12.87 -4.06 4.00
N ASP A 33 12.48 -4.51 2.83
CA ASP A 33 13.17 -5.55 2.08
C ASP A 33 13.43 -5.08 0.66
N GLN A 34 14.67 -5.22 0.21
CA GLN A 34 15.13 -4.94 -1.16
C GLN A 34 15.33 -6.23 -1.96
N PHE A 35 15.02 -7.38 -1.37
CA PHE A 35 15.01 -8.68 -2.02
C PHE A 35 16.33 -9.08 -2.73
N ASN A 36 17.45 -8.62 -2.18
CA ASN A 36 18.80 -9.08 -2.58
C ASN A 36 18.98 -10.59 -2.33
N PHE A 37 18.28 -11.14 -1.33
CA PHE A 37 18.14 -12.57 -1.04
C PHE A 37 16.77 -12.80 -0.37
N PHE A 38 16.28 -14.05 -0.33
CA PHE A 38 15.01 -14.35 0.34
C PHE A 38 15.23 -14.45 1.86
N ASP A 39 14.65 -13.53 2.62
CA ASP A 39 14.77 -13.47 4.07
C ASP A 39 13.63 -14.23 4.76
N ASN A 40 13.90 -15.47 5.20
CA ASN A 40 12.92 -16.29 5.91
C ASN A 40 12.59 -15.77 7.32
N SER A 41 13.34 -14.79 7.85
CA SER A 41 12.95 -14.13 9.10
C SER A 41 11.81 -13.13 8.89
N LYS A 42 11.73 -12.56 7.68
CA LYS A 42 10.70 -11.59 7.27
C LYS A 42 9.51 -12.22 6.59
N TRP A 43 9.73 -13.27 5.79
CA TRP A 43 8.72 -13.77 4.86
C TRP A 43 8.47 -15.26 5.01
N VAL A 44 7.20 -15.64 4.86
CA VAL A 44 6.71 -17.02 4.85
C VAL A 44 6.08 -17.29 3.49
N LYS A 45 6.50 -18.38 2.83
CA LYS A 45 5.96 -18.81 1.54
C LYS A 45 4.80 -19.78 1.75
N ALA A 46 3.73 -19.62 0.98
CA ALA A 46 2.70 -20.65 0.90
C ALA A 46 3.25 -21.89 0.17
N ASN A 47 2.84 -23.09 0.57
CA ASN A 47 3.22 -24.33 -0.09
C ASN A 47 2.07 -25.33 -0.05
N TYR A 48 1.69 -25.85 -1.22
CA TYR A 48 0.51 -26.71 -1.39
C TYR A 48 -0.76 -26.11 -0.75
N ALA A 49 -0.92 -24.80 -0.95
CA ALA A 49 -2.00 -24.03 -0.37
C ALA A 49 -2.94 -23.49 -1.45
N THR A 50 -4.18 -23.24 -1.07
CA THR A 50 -5.19 -22.55 -1.90
C THR A 50 -5.78 -21.41 -1.10
N HIS A 51 -6.24 -20.35 -1.76
CA HIS A 51 -7.07 -19.36 -1.10
C HIS A 51 -8.52 -19.86 -1.12
N ILE A 52 -9.13 -20.02 0.07
CA ILE A 52 -10.48 -20.60 0.19
C ILE A 52 -11.49 -19.46 0.07
N GLY A 53 -12.19 -19.36 -1.06
CA GLY A 53 -13.48 -18.69 -1.10
C GLY A 53 -14.53 -19.49 -0.31
N THR A 54 -15.58 -18.85 0.20
CA THR A 54 -16.70 -19.55 0.85
C THR A 54 -17.67 -20.18 -0.14
N GLU A 55 -17.65 -19.76 -1.41
CA GLU A 55 -18.55 -20.24 -2.46
C GLU A 55 -17.79 -20.40 -3.80
N PRO A 56 -18.17 -21.38 -4.65
CA PRO A 56 -17.59 -21.56 -5.98
C PRO A 56 -17.99 -20.44 -6.97
N PRO A 57 -17.18 -20.19 -8.02
CA PRO A 57 -15.94 -20.88 -8.35
C PRO A 57 -14.78 -20.47 -7.43
N PHE A 58 -13.93 -21.43 -7.07
CA PHE A 58 -12.71 -21.17 -6.30
C PHE A 58 -11.55 -20.77 -7.22
N GLU A 59 -10.52 -20.16 -6.63
CA GLU A 59 -9.25 -19.91 -7.32
C GLU A 59 -8.66 -21.21 -7.89
N PRO A 60 -8.34 -21.28 -9.20
CA PRO A 60 -7.99 -22.54 -9.87
C PRO A 60 -6.51 -22.93 -9.72
N GLN A 61 -5.67 -22.06 -9.14
CA GLN A 61 -4.25 -22.31 -8.94
C GLN A 61 -3.94 -22.91 -7.55
N ILE A 62 -2.87 -23.69 -7.49
CA ILE A 62 -2.21 -24.06 -6.24
C ILE A 62 -0.98 -23.17 -5.99
N TYR A 63 -0.81 -22.68 -4.76
CA TYR A 63 0.37 -21.91 -4.37
C TYR A 63 1.52 -22.84 -3.94
N LEU A 64 2.69 -22.62 -4.51
CA LEU A 64 3.90 -23.41 -4.26
C LEU A 64 5.06 -22.51 -3.82
N SER A 65 5.81 -22.95 -2.82
CA SER A 65 6.96 -22.21 -2.32
C SER A 65 8.08 -22.07 -3.37
N SER A 66 8.15 -22.99 -4.32
CA SER A 66 9.08 -22.96 -5.46
C SER A 66 8.76 -21.86 -6.49
N ASN A 67 7.57 -21.26 -6.43
CA ASN A 67 7.18 -20.13 -7.28
C ASN A 67 7.47 -18.77 -6.65
N VAL A 68 8.03 -18.74 -5.45
CA VAL A 68 8.47 -17.51 -4.77
C VAL A 68 9.97 -17.60 -4.54
N TYR A 69 10.74 -16.72 -5.14
CA TYR A 69 12.19 -16.69 -5.01
C TYR A 69 12.73 -15.28 -5.25
N THR A 70 13.98 -15.03 -4.89
CA THR A 70 14.65 -13.78 -5.23
C THR A 70 15.57 -13.96 -6.41
N SER A 71 15.62 -12.96 -7.28
CA SER A 71 16.48 -12.96 -8.46
C SER A 71 16.76 -11.52 -8.91
N ASN A 72 18.02 -11.20 -9.16
CA ASN A 72 18.47 -9.89 -9.64
C ASN A 72 17.94 -8.71 -8.80
N GLY A 73 17.96 -8.83 -7.47
CA GLY A 73 17.49 -7.78 -6.56
C GLY A 73 15.97 -7.60 -6.53
N ASN A 74 15.20 -8.62 -6.92
CA ASN A 74 13.74 -8.59 -6.84
C ASN A 74 13.22 -9.85 -6.17
N LEU A 75 12.10 -9.74 -5.47
CA LEU A 75 11.22 -10.86 -5.22
C LEU A 75 10.48 -11.18 -6.53
N VAL A 76 10.43 -12.46 -6.87
CA VAL A 76 9.78 -12.99 -8.05
C VAL A 76 8.70 -13.95 -7.63
N ILE A 77 7.48 -13.68 -8.08
CA ILE A 77 6.31 -14.54 -7.94
C ILE A 77 5.95 -15.05 -9.33
N ARG A 78 6.14 -16.35 -9.56
CA ARG A 78 5.91 -17.00 -10.85
C ARG A 78 4.52 -17.62 -10.89
N VAL A 79 3.82 -17.45 -12.01
CA VAL A 79 2.59 -18.18 -12.36
C VAL A 79 2.81 -18.99 -13.64
N ASN A 80 2.23 -20.18 -13.73
CA ASN A 80 2.21 -20.99 -14.95
C ASN A 80 1.02 -21.96 -14.96
N ASN A 81 0.74 -22.54 -16.13
CA ASN A 81 -0.33 -23.52 -16.36
C ASN A 81 0.16 -24.97 -16.48
N ASN A 82 1.31 -25.30 -15.89
CA ASN A 82 1.71 -26.70 -15.76
C ASN A 82 0.90 -27.32 -14.61
N PRO A 83 0.09 -28.37 -14.87
CA PRO A 83 -0.75 -28.94 -13.83
C PRO A 83 0.06 -29.55 -12.69
N VAL A 84 -0.44 -29.41 -11.46
CA VAL A 84 0.19 -29.97 -10.25
C VAL A 84 -0.84 -30.77 -9.48
N ILE A 85 -0.48 -32.00 -9.12
CA ILE A 85 -1.28 -32.84 -8.22
C ILE A 85 -0.83 -32.57 -6.79
N CYS A 86 -1.78 -32.19 -5.92
CA CYS A 86 -1.49 -31.99 -4.50
C CYS A 86 -1.07 -33.32 -3.86
N PRO A 87 0.03 -33.37 -3.08
CA PRO A 87 0.47 -34.59 -2.41
C PRO A 87 -0.55 -35.07 -1.37
N PRO A 88 -0.49 -36.35 -0.95
CA PRO A 88 -1.41 -36.91 0.06
C PRO A 88 -1.37 -36.20 1.42
N ASN A 89 -0.22 -35.66 1.80
CA ASN A 89 0.00 -35.01 3.10
C ASN A 89 0.62 -33.61 2.90
N PRO A 90 -0.16 -32.61 2.43
CA PRO A 90 0.33 -31.25 2.28
C PRO A 90 0.59 -30.64 3.66
N ILE A 91 1.66 -29.85 3.78
CA ILE A 91 2.00 -29.15 5.02
C ILE A 91 1.46 -27.73 4.91
N GLN A 92 0.63 -27.32 5.87
CA GLN A 92 0.16 -25.95 5.95
C GLN A 92 1.32 -25.04 6.37
N THR A 93 1.70 -24.09 5.51
CA THR A 93 2.79 -23.15 5.80
C THR A 93 2.30 -21.75 6.15
N THR A 94 1.07 -21.39 5.80
CA THR A 94 0.47 -20.07 6.01
C THR A 94 -0.89 -20.19 6.69
N TRP A 95 -1.30 -19.15 7.42
CA TRP A 95 -2.58 -19.12 8.14
C TRP A 95 -3.73 -18.56 7.31
N ALA A 96 -3.41 -17.76 6.30
CA ALA A 96 -4.39 -17.14 5.39
C ALA A 96 -5.00 -18.13 4.40
N CYS A 97 -4.23 -19.16 4.05
CA CYS A 97 -4.60 -20.09 2.99
C CYS A 97 -5.17 -21.38 3.59
N GLY A 98 -6.13 -21.94 2.88
CA GLY A 98 -6.50 -23.33 3.04
C GLY A 98 -5.43 -24.29 2.54
N LEU A 99 -5.51 -25.52 3.01
CA LEU A 99 -4.76 -26.62 2.39
C LEU A 99 -5.39 -26.96 1.04
N ALA A 100 -4.54 -27.17 0.03
CA ALA A 100 -4.98 -27.78 -1.20
C ALA A 100 -5.51 -29.20 -0.93
N ASN A 101 -6.52 -29.62 -1.69
CA ASN A 101 -7.14 -30.93 -1.50
C ASN A 101 -6.18 -32.05 -1.92
N PRO A 102 -5.80 -32.97 -1.02
CA PRO A 102 -4.90 -34.07 -1.36
C PRO A 102 -5.40 -34.87 -2.56
N GLY A 103 -4.52 -35.12 -3.53
CA GLY A 103 -4.83 -35.85 -4.77
C GLY A 103 -5.57 -35.04 -5.85
N GLN A 104 -6.02 -33.82 -5.56
CA GLN A 104 -6.61 -32.94 -6.58
C GLN A 104 -5.52 -32.43 -7.54
N SER A 105 -5.83 -32.44 -8.84
CA SER A 105 -5.02 -31.79 -9.87
C SER A 105 -5.46 -30.34 -10.04
N TYR A 106 -4.52 -29.41 -9.95
CA TYR A 106 -4.73 -27.99 -10.19
C TYR A 106 -4.15 -27.61 -11.56
N PRO A 107 -4.92 -26.97 -12.45
CA PRO A 107 -4.47 -26.62 -13.80
C PRO A 107 -3.41 -25.51 -13.82
N TYR A 108 -3.31 -24.71 -12.76
CA TYR A 108 -2.34 -23.64 -12.61
C TYR A 108 -1.56 -23.81 -11.31
N ASN A 109 -0.35 -23.26 -11.27
CA ASN A 109 0.36 -23.05 -10.03
C ASN A 109 0.97 -21.64 -9.99
N SER A 110 1.03 -21.07 -8.79
CA SER A 110 1.53 -19.72 -8.57
C SER A 110 2.28 -19.60 -7.25
N GLY A 111 2.66 -18.37 -6.87
CA GLY A 111 3.30 -18.05 -5.61
C GLY A 111 2.47 -17.10 -4.75
N TRP A 112 2.68 -17.24 -3.44
CA TRP A 112 2.14 -16.40 -2.38
C TRP A 112 3.21 -16.27 -1.31
N VAL A 113 3.40 -15.05 -0.83
CA VAL A 113 4.28 -14.76 0.29
C VAL A 113 3.63 -13.76 1.23
N GLU A 114 3.83 -13.96 2.53
CA GLU A 114 3.32 -13.08 3.57
C GLU A 114 4.39 -12.78 4.62
N THR A 115 4.29 -11.65 5.30
CA THR A 115 5.23 -11.31 6.37
C THR A 115 5.07 -12.24 7.56
N SER A 116 6.19 -12.56 8.22
CA SER A 116 6.19 -13.32 9.47
C SER A 116 5.63 -12.47 10.63
N ASP A 117 5.33 -13.14 11.74
CA ASP A 117 4.67 -12.57 12.92
C ASP A 117 5.45 -11.37 13.51
N ASN A 118 6.77 -11.32 13.34
CA ASN A 118 7.63 -10.22 13.82
C ASN A 118 7.54 -8.96 12.95
N PHE A 119 6.89 -9.04 11.80
CA PHE A 119 6.75 -7.96 10.82
C PHE A 119 5.29 -7.56 10.60
N ASN A 120 4.40 -7.94 11.52
CA ASN A 120 3.06 -7.35 11.58
C ASN A 120 3.18 -5.83 11.75
N THR A 121 2.45 -5.08 10.94
CA THR A 121 2.45 -3.61 10.91
C THR A 121 1.12 -3.10 11.44
N GLN A 122 1.13 -2.04 12.24
CA GLN A 122 -0.07 -1.38 12.72
C GLN A 122 0.06 0.12 12.44
N PHE A 123 -0.80 0.63 11.57
CA PHE A 123 -0.75 1.99 11.06
C PHE A 123 0.58 2.35 10.36
N GLY A 124 0.69 3.59 9.90
CA GLY A 124 1.88 4.11 9.23
C GLY A 124 1.73 4.15 7.72
N TYR A 125 2.84 4.01 7.00
CA TYR A 125 2.86 3.96 5.55
C TYR A 125 3.45 2.64 5.06
N ILE A 126 2.72 1.91 4.20
CA ILE A 126 3.19 0.65 3.60
C ILE A 126 3.28 0.87 2.09
N GLU A 127 4.44 0.58 1.49
CA GLU A 127 4.68 0.73 0.05
C GLU A 127 5.35 -0.51 -0.53
N ALA A 128 4.97 -0.86 -1.76
CA ALA A 128 5.73 -1.78 -2.59
C ALA A 128 5.93 -1.21 -4.00
N ARG A 129 7.10 -1.45 -4.57
CA ARG A 129 7.37 -1.17 -5.98
C ARG A 129 7.27 -2.46 -6.78
N ILE A 130 6.28 -2.54 -7.66
CA ILE A 130 5.86 -3.79 -8.29
C ILE A 130 5.79 -3.61 -9.80
N LYS A 131 6.26 -4.62 -10.53
CA LYS A 131 6.07 -4.78 -11.98
C LYS A 131 5.25 -6.04 -12.24
N LEU A 132 4.15 -5.85 -12.95
CA LEU A 132 3.13 -6.88 -13.13
C LEU A 132 3.07 -7.41 -14.55
N PRO A 133 2.79 -8.71 -14.73
CA PRO A 133 2.30 -9.22 -16.00
C PRO A 133 0.86 -8.72 -16.21
N TYR A 134 0.47 -8.50 -17.47
CA TYR A 134 -0.92 -8.17 -17.80
C TYR A 134 -1.44 -9.17 -18.83
N ARG A 135 -2.40 -9.98 -18.40
CA ARG A 135 -3.00 -11.06 -19.18
C ARG A 135 -4.39 -11.34 -18.65
N ASP A 136 -5.31 -11.68 -19.55
CA ASP A 136 -6.65 -12.13 -19.21
C ASP A 136 -6.63 -13.25 -18.17
N GLY A 137 -7.48 -13.11 -17.14
CA GLY A 137 -7.58 -14.03 -16.00
C GLY A 137 -6.48 -13.96 -14.93
N PHE A 138 -5.47 -13.11 -15.06
CA PHE A 138 -4.49 -12.90 -13.97
C PHE A 138 -5.06 -11.99 -12.88
N TRP A 139 -4.74 -12.31 -11.63
CA TRP A 139 -5.17 -11.54 -10.46
C TRP A 139 -4.04 -11.35 -9.44
N PRO A 140 -3.02 -10.52 -9.73
CA PRO A 140 -2.01 -10.14 -8.75
C PRO A 140 -2.57 -9.17 -7.71
N ALA A 141 -2.10 -9.32 -6.48
CA ALA A 141 -2.50 -8.48 -5.36
C ALA A 141 -1.31 -8.11 -4.45
N PHE A 142 -1.43 -6.93 -3.86
CA PHE A 142 -0.64 -6.46 -2.72
C PHE A 142 -1.63 -5.94 -1.69
N TRP A 143 -1.68 -6.60 -0.55
CA TRP A 143 -2.78 -6.46 0.39
C TRP A 143 -2.36 -6.84 1.79
N THR A 144 -3.26 -6.65 2.74
CA THR A 144 -3.05 -6.97 4.14
C THR A 144 -4.11 -7.91 4.67
N TRP A 145 -3.81 -8.56 5.78
CA TRP A 145 -4.78 -9.32 6.56
C TRP A 145 -4.36 -9.29 8.02
N ARG A 146 -5.27 -9.54 8.98
CA ARG A 146 -4.94 -9.62 10.42
C ARG A 146 -3.63 -10.39 10.67
N GLY A 147 -2.74 -9.85 11.48
CA GLY A 147 -1.43 -10.42 11.75
C GLY A 147 -1.50 -11.82 12.37
N ARG A 148 -0.45 -12.62 12.17
CA ARG A 148 -0.38 -13.93 12.83
C ARG A 148 -0.14 -13.75 14.33
N GLY A 149 -0.86 -14.52 15.14
CA GLY A 149 -0.84 -14.40 16.61
C GLY A 149 -1.60 -13.18 17.16
N VAL A 150 -2.24 -12.39 16.30
CA VAL A 150 -3.05 -11.24 16.71
C VAL A 150 -4.46 -11.70 17.04
N THR A 151 -4.92 -11.45 18.27
CA THR A 151 -6.34 -11.54 18.61
C THR A 151 -7.05 -10.37 17.97
N THR A 152 -7.77 -10.65 16.90
CA THR A 152 -8.32 -9.63 16.01
C THR A 152 -9.71 -9.19 16.42
N THR A 153 -10.06 -7.93 16.15
CA THR A 153 -11.43 -7.41 16.23
C THR A 153 -12.23 -7.69 14.96
N ASN A 154 -11.55 -7.74 13.81
CA ASN A 154 -12.13 -7.99 12.49
C ASN A 154 -11.11 -8.67 11.56
N GLU A 155 -11.29 -8.71 10.25
CA GLU A 155 -10.34 -9.37 9.33
C GLU A 155 -9.11 -8.54 8.97
N ALA A 156 -9.24 -7.22 9.08
CA ALA A 156 -8.18 -6.27 8.81
C ALA A 156 -7.58 -6.41 7.39
N GLU A 157 -8.45 -6.56 6.38
CA GLU A 157 -8.06 -6.62 4.98
C GLU A 157 -8.06 -5.24 4.34
N ILE A 158 -6.90 -4.83 3.83
CA ILE A 158 -6.72 -3.63 3.03
C ILE A 158 -6.08 -4.08 1.72
N ASP A 159 -6.83 -4.04 0.64
CA ASP A 159 -6.30 -4.26 -0.69
C ASP A 159 -5.66 -2.97 -1.18
N ILE A 160 -4.35 -2.86 -0.91
CA ILE A 160 -3.51 -1.75 -1.38
C ILE A 160 -3.54 -1.69 -2.91
N PHE A 161 -3.61 -2.88 -3.52
CA PHE A 161 -3.71 -3.04 -4.94
C PHE A 161 -4.25 -4.42 -5.31
N GLU A 162 -5.18 -4.44 -6.26
CA GLU A 162 -5.54 -5.62 -7.05
C GLU A 162 -5.61 -5.26 -8.53
N MET A 163 -5.13 -6.16 -9.40
CA MET A 163 -5.43 -6.11 -10.83
C MET A 163 -6.32 -7.27 -11.19
N VAL A 164 -7.29 -7.04 -12.06
CA VAL A 164 -8.05 -8.10 -12.69
C VAL A 164 -7.77 -8.09 -14.19
N GLY A 165 -7.19 -9.16 -14.71
CA GLY A 165 -6.61 -9.22 -16.05
C GLY A 165 -7.59 -9.03 -17.20
N HIS A 166 -8.88 -9.32 -16.99
CA HIS A 166 -9.94 -9.07 -17.98
C HIS A 166 -10.39 -7.59 -18.03
N LYS A 167 -10.03 -6.78 -17.00
CA LYS A 167 -10.28 -5.33 -16.99
C LYS A 167 -9.18 -4.60 -17.77
N PRO A 168 -9.45 -3.37 -18.28
CA PRO A 168 -8.44 -2.54 -18.93
C PRO A 168 -7.15 -2.40 -18.12
N ALA A 169 -6.01 -2.32 -18.83
CA ALA A 169 -4.68 -2.33 -18.24
C ALA A 169 -4.37 -1.13 -17.31
N ASN A 170 -5.27 -0.16 -17.20
CA ASN A 170 -5.10 1.02 -16.37
C ASN A 170 -6.05 1.06 -15.16
N ILE A 171 -6.78 -0.03 -14.89
CA ILE A 171 -7.68 -0.14 -13.73
C ILE A 171 -6.96 -0.80 -12.57
N VAL A 172 -6.88 -0.09 -11.44
CA VAL A 172 -6.38 -0.59 -10.15
C VAL A 172 -7.56 -0.80 -9.20
N GLY A 173 -7.80 -2.03 -8.78
CA GLY A 173 -8.75 -2.35 -7.72
C GLY A 173 -8.18 -1.99 -6.36
N THR A 174 -9.03 -1.43 -5.50
CA THR A 174 -8.73 -1.18 -4.07
C THR A 174 -9.97 -1.51 -3.26
N ASN A 175 -9.80 -2.24 -2.16
CA ASN A 175 -10.90 -2.73 -1.35
C ASN A 175 -10.52 -2.72 0.14
N ILE A 176 -11.55 -2.86 0.96
CA ILE A 176 -11.46 -2.98 2.42
C ILE A 176 -12.45 -4.05 2.81
N HIS A 177 -12.00 -5.03 3.58
CA HIS A 177 -12.89 -6.01 4.20
C HIS A 177 -12.67 -6.07 5.70
N THR A 178 -13.78 -6.05 6.43
CA THR A 178 -13.77 -6.19 7.89
C THR A 178 -14.33 -7.53 8.32
N TYR A 179 -15.16 -8.20 7.50
CA TYR A 179 -15.64 -9.55 7.78
C TYR A 179 -15.78 -10.38 6.49
N TYR A 180 -15.54 -11.69 6.59
CA TYR A 180 -15.54 -12.56 5.41
C TYR A 180 -16.92 -12.60 4.80
N GLY A 181 -17.01 -12.30 3.50
CA GLY A 181 -18.29 -12.33 2.81
C GLY A 181 -19.30 -11.32 3.37
N ASP A 182 -18.84 -10.21 3.95
CA ASP A 182 -19.70 -9.11 4.42
C ASP A 182 -20.62 -8.54 3.32
N GLY A 183 -20.34 -8.85 2.05
CA GLY A 183 -21.06 -8.33 0.89
C GLY A 183 -20.93 -6.80 0.75
N ASN A 184 -20.23 -6.16 1.68
CA ASN A 184 -19.98 -4.74 1.78
C ASN A 184 -18.56 -4.50 1.30
N ILE A 185 -18.36 -4.77 0.01
CA ILE A 185 -17.11 -4.40 -0.63
C ILE A 185 -17.10 -2.88 -0.69
N PHE A 186 -16.38 -2.24 0.24
CA PHE A 186 -16.02 -0.84 0.12
C PHE A 186 -14.92 -0.72 -0.93
N GLY A 187 -15.27 -1.10 -2.16
CA GLY A 187 -14.39 -1.21 -3.30
C GLY A 187 -14.41 0.02 -4.18
N GLN A 188 -13.27 0.31 -4.78
CA GLN A 188 -13.17 1.33 -5.81
C GLN A 188 -12.11 0.92 -6.84
N ASP A 189 -12.54 0.84 -8.09
CA ASP A 189 -11.65 0.82 -9.24
C ASP A 189 -11.11 2.24 -9.48
N LEU A 190 -9.79 2.36 -9.51
CA LEU A 190 -9.06 3.59 -9.76
C LEU A 190 -8.51 3.57 -11.18
N ILE A 191 -8.49 4.74 -11.83
CA ILE A 191 -7.92 4.93 -13.17
C ILE A 191 -6.85 6.02 -13.08
N PRO A 192 -5.61 5.69 -12.67
CA PRO A 192 -4.57 6.68 -12.51
C PRO A 192 -4.17 7.28 -13.87
N THR A 193 -3.82 8.56 -13.90
CA THR A 193 -3.43 9.25 -15.14
C THR A 193 -2.03 8.80 -15.57
N GLY A 194 -1.84 8.48 -16.85
CA GLY A 194 -0.53 8.08 -17.38
C GLY A 194 -0.06 6.69 -16.93
N TYR A 195 -0.99 5.87 -16.41
CA TYR A 195 -0.71 4.56 -15.84
C TYR A 195 -1.19 3.43 -16.75
N SER A 196 -0.45 2.33 -16.77
CA SER A 196 -0.84 1.06 -17.39
C SER A 196 0.03 -0.07 -16.85
N TYR A 197 -0.56 -1.25 -16.62
CA TYR A 197 0.18 -2.50 -16.50
C TYR A 197 0.90 -2.85 -17.81
N GLY A 198 1.69 -3.93 -17.75
CA GLY A 198 2.40 -4.48 -18.91
C GLY A 198 3.90 -4.33 -18.78
N ASN A 199 4.48 -4.95 -17.75
CA ASN A 199 5.92 -4.94 -17.49
C ASN A 199 6.53 -3.55 -17.18
N THR A 200 5.72 -2.60 -16.74
CA THR A 200 6.12 -1.32 -16.16
C THR A 200 6.20 -1.42 -14.64
N TRP A 201 7.14 -0.68 -14.04
CA TRP A 201 7.25 -0.57 -12.59
C TRP A 201 6.37 0.56 -12.08
N HIS A 202 5.57 0.27 -11.06
CA HIS A 202 4.75 1.26 -10.36
C HIS A 202 4.93 1.12 -8.85
N THR A 203 4.70 2.20 -8.11
CA THR A 203 4.60 2.13 -6.65
C THR A 203 3.15 2.14 -6.21
N TYR A 204 2.83 1.27 -5.27
CA TYR A 204 1.52 1.15 -4.64
C TYR A 204 1.73 1.30 -3.14
N GLY A 205 0.96 2.16 -2.49
CA GLY A 205 1.09 2.34 -1.05
C GLY A 205 -0.16 2.87 -0.39
N ILE A 206 -0.16 2.80 0.94
CA ILE A 206 -1.20 3.37 1.80
C ILE A 206 -0.58 4.19 2.92
N GLU A 207 -1.15 5.36 3.23
CA GLU A 207 -1.07 5.96 4.57
C GLU A 207 -2.28 5.47 5.37
N TRP A 208 -2.04 4.69 6.42
CA TRP A 208 -3.06 4.09 7.25
C TRP A 208 -2.97 4.64 8.68
N SER A 209 -4.00 5.37 9.08
CA SER A 209 -4.21 5.81 10.46
C SER A 209 -5.41 5.08 11.06
N PRO A 210 -5.72 5.27 12.36
CA PRO A 210 -6.96 4.75 12.94
C PRO A 210 -8.25 5.36 12.34
N SER A 211 -8.15 6.52 11.69
CA SER A 211 -9.30 7.31 11.23
C SER A 211 -9.51 7.27 9.72
N LYS A 212 -8.45 7.01 8.94
CA LYS A 212 -8.50 6.99 7.47
C LYS A 212 -7.39 6.14 6.88
N ILE A 213 -7.66 5.64 5.68
CA ILE A 213 -6.63 5.09 4.78
C ILE A 213 -6.60 5.97 3.53
N ILE A 214 -5.40 6.31 3.08
CA ILE A 214 -5.16 7.03 1.82
C ILE A 214 -4.33 6.11 0.92
N TRP A 215 -4.83 5.77 -0.25
CA TRP A 215 -4.08 5.00 -1.25
C TRP A 215 -3.28 5.94 -2.15
N TYR A 216 -2.10 5.47 -2.54
CA TYR A 216 -1.18 6.15 -3.43
C TYR A 216 -0.77 5.23 -4.57
N ILE A 217 -0.79 5.78 -5.78
CA ILE A 217 -0.26 5.14 -6.99
C ILE A 217 0.80 6.06 -7.58
N ASP A 218 2.02 5.56 -7.75
CA ASP A 218 3.18 6.34 -8.18
C ASP A 218 3.37 7.62 -7.33
N GLY A 219 3.19 7.44 -6.01
CA GLY A 219 3.22 8.51 -5.01
C GLY A 219 1.99 9.41 -5.01
N SER A 220 1.14 9.42 -6.04
CA SER A 220 -0.01 10.34 -6.11
C SER A 220 -1.22 9.81 -5.31
N PRO A 221 -1.87 10.62 -4.47
CA PRO A 221 -3.06 10.20 -3.73
C PRO A 221 -4.18 9.86 -4.72
N ALA A 222 -4.70 8.63 -4.63
CA ALA A 222 -5.67 8.09 -5.57
C ALA A 222 -7.03 7.82 -4.92
N ARG A 223 -7.06 7.56 -3.60
CA ARG A 223 -8.29 7.30 -2.83
C ARG A 223 -8.10 7.68 -1.37
N VAL A 224 -9.15 8.21 -0.74
CA VAL A 224 -9.23 8.42 0.72
C VAL A 224 -10.47 7.71 1.24
N PHE A 225 -10.32 6.91 2.29
CA PHE A 225 -11.43 6.22 2.94
C PHE A 225 -11.40 6.45 4.46
N PRO A 226 -12.34 7.22 5.02
CA PRO A 226 -12.43 7.45 6.46
C PRO A 226 -13.16 6.31 7.18
N ASN A 227 -12.97 6.19 8.49
CA ASN A 227 -13.73 5.29 9.39
C ASN A 227 -13.76 3.82 8.94
N HIS A 228 -12.64 3.29 8.44
CA HIS A 228 -12.51 1.92 7.91
C HIS A 228 -12.66 0.81 8.97
N GLY A 229 -12.50 1.11 10.26
CA GLY A 229 -12.62 0.13 11.35
C GLY A 229 -11.48 -0.89 11.44
N ILE A 230 -10.53 -0.90 10.52
CA ILE A 230 -9.32 -1.73 10.57
C ILE A 230 -8.28 -1.09 11.50
N ILE A 231 -8.21 -1.59 12.73
CA ILE A 231 -7.31 -1.09 13.78
C ILE A 231 -6.32 -2.14 14.28
N ASP A 232 -6.51 -3.41 13.92
CA ASP A 232 -5.64 -4.51 14.34
C ASP A 232 -4.32 -4.51 13.56
N PRO A 233 -3.19 -4.95 14.16
CA PRO A 233 -1.97 -5.18 13.40
C PRO A 233 -2.19 -6.19 12.27
N VAL A 234 -1.62 -5.90 11.10
CA VAL A 234 -1.77 -6.69 9.87
C VAL A 234 -0.45 -7.27 9.39
N ARG A 235 -0.50 -8.44 8.76
CA ARG A 235 0.59 -8.94 7.91
C ARG A 235 0.41 -8.39 6.49
N THR A 236 1.52 -8.20 5.80
CA THR A 236 1.54 -7.86 4.37
C THR A 236 1.58 -9.13 3.53
N ILE A 237 0.81 -9.16 2.44
CA ILE A 237 0.68 -10.30 1.53
C ILE A 237 0.95 -9.84 0.08
N LEU A 238 1.68 -10.67 -0.66
CA LEU A 238 1.92 -10.52 -2.10
C LEU A 238 1.66 -11.88 -2.78
N ASN A 239 0.79 -11.89 -3.78
CA ASN A 239 0.49 -13.09 -4.57
C ASN A 239 0.14 -12.75 -6.02
N LEU A 240 0.19 -13.78 -6.86
CA LEU A 240 -0.25 -13.71 -8.26
C LEU A 240 -1.33 -14.78 -8.49
N ALA A 241 -2.58 -14.47 -8.17
CA ALA A 241 -3.69 -15.40 -8.34
C ALA A 241 -4.14 -15.53 -9.81
N ILE A 242 -5.01 -16.50 -10.05
CA ILE A 242 -5.83 -16.59 -11.26
C ILE A 242 -7.27 -16.33 -10.83
N GLU A 243 -7.96 -15.48 -11.57
CA GLU A 243 -9.34 -15.11 -11.27
C GLU A 243 -10.30 -16.32 -11.35
N PRO A 244 -11.11 -16.56 -10.31
CA PRO A 244 -12.17 -17.55 -10.39
C PRO A 244 -13.20 -17.21 -11.48
N GLY A 245 -13.60 -18.20 -12.27
CA GLY A 245 -14.61 -18.03 -13.33
C GLY A 245 -14.08 -17.47 -14.65
N TYR A 246 -12.95 -16.75 -14.64
CA TYR A 246 -12.29 -16.21 -15.85
C TYR A 246 -10.81 -16.63 -15.97
N PRO A 247 -10.46 -17.93 -15.84
CA PRO A 247 -9.06 -18.34 -15.96
C PRO A 247 -8.53 -18.19 -17.41
N PRO A 248 -7.23 -17.93 -17.60
CA PRO A 248 -6.61 -17.97 -18.93
C PRO A 248 -6.73 -19.38 -19.54
N PRO A 249 -6.54 -19.57 -20.85
CA PRO A 249 -6.49 -20.90 -21.44
C PRO A 249 -5.30 -21.74 -20.92
N THR A 250 -5.49 -23.06 -20.79
CA THR A 250 -4.42 -24.02 -20.42
C THR A 250 -3.50 -24.39 -21.59
N ALA A 251 -3.82 -23.96 -22.82
CA ALA A 251 -3.00 -24.17 -24.01
C ALA A 251 -2.91 -22.89 -24.85
N PRO A 252 -1.72 -22.51 -25.38
CA PRO A 252 -0.42 -23.13 -25.14
C PRO A 252 0.05 -22.98 -23.68
N THR A 253 1.12 -23.68 -23.31
CA THR A 253 1.74 -23.48 -21.99
C THR A 253 2.26 -22.05 -21.84
N PHE A 254 2.19 -21.51 -20.63
CA PHE A 254 2.70 -20.19 -20.32
C PHE A 254 3.45 -20.15 -19.00
N THR A 255 4.29 -19.14 -18.85
CA THR A 255 4.92 -18.78 -17.58
C THR A 255 5.10 -17.27 -17.56
N ASP A 256 4.61 -16.65 -16.50
CA ASP A 256 4.64 -15.20 -16.29
C ASP A 256 5.08 -14.89 -14.85
N HIS A 257 5.44 -13.64 -14.60
CA HIS A 257 6.08 -13.24 -13.34
C HIS A 257 5.60 -11.87 -12.87
N MET A 258 5.25 -11.78 -11.59
CA MET A 258 5.21 -10.55 -10.83
C MET A 258 6.57 -10.33 -10.18
N TYR A 259 7.10 -9.11 -10.31
CA TYR A 259 8.37 -8.70 -9.70
C TYR A 259 8.11 -7.62 -8.67
N VAL A 260 8.74 -7.74 -7.52
CA VAL A 260 8.70 -6.73 -6.45
C VAL A 260 10.14 -6.30 -6.17
N ASP A 261 10.42 -5.03 -6.38
CA ASP A 261 11.74 -4.41 -6.20
C ASP A 261 12.00 -4.16 -4.70
N TYR A 262 11.00 -3.63 -4.00
CA TYR A 262 11.06 -3.49 -2.55
C TYR A 262 9.68 -3.52 -1.91
N VAL A 263 9.69 -3.77 -0.60
CA VAL A 263 8.61 -3.41 0.33
C VAL A 263 9.21 -2.52 1.42
N LYS A 264 8.54 -1.42 1.76
CA LYS A 264 8.96 -0.49 2.81
C LYS A 264 7.79 -0.16 3.72
N VAL A 265 8.08 -0.11 5.02
CA VAL A 265 7.14 0.32 6.05
C VAL A 265 7.73 1.48 6.83
N TYR A 266 6.94 2.53 6.98
CA TYR A 266 7.29 3.74 7.68
C TYR A 266 6.29 4.02 8.80
N GLU A 267 6.76 4.71 9.83
CA GLU A 267 5.90 5.29 10.87
C GLU A 267 6.16 6.80 10.98
N LEU A 268 5.22 7.53 11.57
CA LEU A 268 5.44 8.94 11.84
C LEU A 268 6.44 9.11 13.00
N ASN A 269 7.31 10.10 12.86
CA ASN A 269 8.09 10.63 13.98
C ASN A 269 7.12 11.26 14.99
N LYS A 270 7.11 10.78 16.24
CA LYS A 270 6.12 11.21 17.23
C LYS A 270 6.71 11.63 18.57
N ASP A 271 6.10 12.67 19.14
CA ASP A 271 6.22 13.09 20.54
C ASP A 271 4.86 13.64 20.98
N CYS A 272 3.92 12.72 21.16
CA CYS A 272 2.52 13.01 21.42
C CYS A 272 2.21 13.39 22.89
N ASN A 273 3.24 13.59 23.71
CA ASN A 273 3.10 14.08 25.07
C ASN A 273 3.45 15.57 25.19
N THR A 274 4.14 16.12 24.19
CA THR A 274 4.61 17.49 24.20
C THR A 274 3.62 18.42 23.51
N ASN A 275 3.22 19.47 24.23
CA ASN A 275 2.58 20.64 23.64
C ASN A 275 3.67 21.62 23.19
N ILE A 276 3.55 22.13 21.97
CA ILE A 276 4.42 23.19 21.46
C ILE A 276 3.61 24.47 21.27
N SER A 277 4.24 25.60 21.55
CA SER A 277 3.65 26.92 21.33
C SER A 277 4.66 27.82 20.65
N PHE A 278 4.20 28.51 19.61
CA PHE A 278 5.02 29.25 18.68
C PHE A 278 4.54 30.70 18.60
N CYS A 279 5.46 31.65 18.66
CA CYS A 279 5.16 33.06 18.44
C CYS A 279 6.33 33.66 17.67
N ASN A 280 6.09 34.15 16.46
CA ASN A 280 7.14 34.52 15.49
C ASN A 280 8.08 33.33 15.17
N TYR A 281 7.55 32.12 15.11
CA TYR A 281 8.35 30.91 14.94
C TYR A 281 8.86 30.75 13.50
N ASN A 282 10.11 30.35 13.37
CA ASN A 282 10.66 29.93 12.09
C ASN A 282 10.27 28.46 11.85
N PHE A 283 9.24 28.24 11.03
CA PHE A 283 8.76 26.90 10.68
C PHE A 283 9.82 26.03 9.98
N GLY A 284 10.91 26.61 9.46
CA GLY A 284 12.05 25.84 8.96
C GLY A 284 12.85 25.10 10.05
N LEU A 285 12.60 25.39 11.33
CA LEU A 285 13.19 24.68 12.48
C LEU A 285 12.25 23.63 13.08
N TYR A 286 11.06 23.44 12.52
CA TYR A 286 10.13 22.43 13.02
C TYR A 286 10.71 21.03 12.80
N ASP A 287 10.67 20.20 13.85
CA ASP A 287 11.26 18.87 13.82
C ASP A 287 10.34 17.80 13.22
N ASN A 288 9.21 18.21 12.63
CA ASN A 288 8.29 17.37 11.86
C ASN A 288 7.69 16.20 12.67
N LYS A 289 7.67 16.32 14.00
CA LYS A 289 7.07 15.31 14.88
C LYS A 289 5.59 15.57 15.11
N VAL A 290 4.81 14.49 15.12
CA VAL A 290 3.44 14.52 15.66
C VAL A 290 3.50 14.97 17.12
N ARG A 291 2.82 16.07 17.46
CA ARG A 291 2.77 16.61 18.83
C ARG A 291 1.45 16.32 19.51
N LYS A 292 1.37 16.56 20.82
CA LYS A 292 0.10 16.52 21.52
C LYS A 292 -0.83 17.62 21.03
N ASN A 293 -0.40 18.87 21.24
CA ASN A 293 -1.03 20.07 20.71
C ASN A 293 0.03 20.98 20.08
N ILE A 294 -0.35 21.68 19.01
CA ILE A 294 0.47 22.72 18.39
C ILE A 294 -0.30 24.03 18.47
N THR A 295 0.24 25.02 19.18
CA THR A 295 -0.34 26.36 19.24
C THR A 295 0.53 27.33 18.45
N ILE A 296 -0.07 28.05 17.51
CA ILE A 296 0.56 29.11 16.74
C ILE A 296 -0.05 30.44 17.17
N GLY A 297 0.78 31.36 17.62
CA GLY A 297 0.37 32.67 18.10
C GLY A 297 -0.17 32.67 19.53
N ASN A 298 -0.29 33.87 20.07
CA ASN A 298 -0.85 34.17 21.38
C ASN A 298 -1.79 35.39 21.32
N GLY A 299 -2.27 35.75 20.13
CA GLY A 299 -3.09 36.93 19.87
C GLY A 299 -2.33 38.25 19.70
N THR A 300 -1.01 38.30 19.95
CA THR A 300 -0.20 39.53 19.79
C THR A 300 0.91 39.43 18.74
N CYS A 301 1.27 38.23 18.31
CA CYS A 301 2.25 38.01 17.23
C CYS A 301 1.59 37.65 15.90
N ALA A 302 2.16 38.19 14.83
CA ALA A 302 1.86 37.81 13.46
C ALA A 302 2.74 36.63 13.07
N ASN A 303 2.12 35.56 12.59
CA ASN A 303 2.84 34.39 12.08
C ASN A 303 2.64 34.30 10.57
N ALA A 304 3.67 33.92 9.83
CA ALA A 304 3.58 33.77 8.40
C ALA A 304 4.53 32.67 7.92
N LEU A 305 4.13 31.96 6.87
CA LEU A 305 5.05 31.12 6.11
C LEU A 305 5.88 32.01 5.17
N TYR A 306 7.07 31.52 4.80
CA TYR A 306 7.84 32.12 3.71
C TYR A 306 7.23 31.74 2.35
N VAL A 307 7.42 32.60 1.33
CA VAL A 307 6.99 32.29 -0.05
C VAL A 307 7.65 30.99 -0.51
N GLY A 308 6.87 30.05 -1.04
CA GLY A 308 7.39 28.74 -1.47
C GLY A 308 7.55 27.71 -0.34
N GLN A 309 7.22 28.05 0.90
CA GLN A 309 7.37 27.14 2.03
C GLN A 309 6.17 26.18 2.14
N ASN A 310 6.46 24.89 2.35
CA ASN A 310 5.46 23.88 2.63
C ASN A 310 5.63 23.39 4.07
N VAL A 311 4.59 23.55 4.88
CA VAL A 311 4.60 23.15 6.30
C VAL A 311 3.49 22.15 6.55
N TYR A 312 3.83 21.05 7.21
CA TYR A 312 2.87 20.07 7.71
C TYR A 312 2.91 20.12 9.23
N LEU A 313 1.74 20.28 9.84
CA LEU A 313 1.57 20.26 11.29
C LEU A 313 0.70 19.07 11.64
N ARG A 314 1.30 18.09 12.32
CA ARG A 314 0.60 16.89 12.77
C ARG A 314 0.44 16.92 14.28
N ALA A 315 -0.79 16.77 14.78
CA ALA A 315 -1.07 16.77 16.21
C ALA A 315 -2.07 15.68 16.59
N SER A 316 -2.03 15.24 17.86
CA SER A 316 -2.93 14.20 18.35
C SER A 316 -4.23 14.72 18.93
N GLU A 317 -4.20 15.91 19.51
CA GLU A 317 -5.38 16.54 20.14
C GLU A 317 -5.80 17.82 19.41
N GLY A 318 -4.86 18.61 18.90
CA GLY A 318 -5.24 19.82 18.18
C GLY A 318 -4.09 20.67 17.66
N VAL A 319 -4.42 21.46 16.63
CA VAL A 319 -3.63 22.59 16.19
C VAL A 319 -4.46 23.85 16.37
N PHE A 320 -3.97 24.81 17.15
CA PHE A 320 -4.65 26.05 17.48
C PHE A 320 -3.91 27.23 16.86
N ILE A 321 -4.63 28.09 16.14
CA ILE A 321 -4.07 29.32 15.56
C ILE A 321 -4.74 30.50 16.27
N ASN A 322 -3.96 31.23 17.06
CA ASN A 322 -4.40 32.34 17.90
C ASN A 322 -3.83 33.67 17.37
N GLY A 323 -4.66 34.41 16.62
CA GLY A 323 -4.30 35.67 15.98
C GLY A 323 -4.05 35.50 14.48
N ASP A 324 -3.33 36.45 13.89
CA ASP A 324 -3.11 36.47 12.44
C ASP A 324 -2.08 35.43 12.00
N PHE A 325 -2.43 34.68 10.94
CA PHE A 325 -1.55 33.73 10.26
C PHE A 325 -1.61 33.94 8.74
N THR A 326 -0.47 34.16 8.10
CA THR A 326 -0.39 34.39 6.65
C THR A 326 0.26 33.21 5.93
N VAL A 327 -0.47 32.64 4.95
CA VAL A 327 0.08 31.70 3.96
C VAL A 327 0.19 32.46 2.63
N PRO A 328 1.38 32.99 2.27
CA PRO A 328 1.54 33.75 1.03
C PRO A 328 1.34 32.88 -0.22
N LEU A 329 1.08 33.53 -1.36
CA LEU A 329 0.94 32.86 -2.66
C LEU A 329 2.15 31.95 -2.94
N GLY A 330 1.86 30.68 -3.29
CA GLY A 330 2.89 29.68 -3.59
C GLY A 330 3.45 28.95 -2.36
N SER A 331 2.91 29.19 -1.16
CA SER A 331 3.20 28.39 0.04
C SER A 331 2.01 27.51 0.42
N GLU A 332 2.25 26.45 1.18
CA GLU A 332 1.23 25.48 1.59
C GLU A 332 1.31 25.20 3.10
N LEU A 333 0.14 25.15 3.74
CA LEU A 333 -0.01 24.72 5.12
C LEU A 333 -0.95 23.51 5.17
N TYR A 334 -0.43 22.39 5.65
CA TYR A 334 -1.20 21.17 5.89
C TYR A 334 -1.34 20.96 7.39
N ILE A 335 -2.57 20.76 7.85
CA ILE A 335 -2.87 20.45 9.25
C ILE A 335 -3.56 19.09 9.27
N ASP A 336 -2.99 18.16 10.04
CA ASP A 336 -3.54 16.83 10.22
C ASP A 336 -3.65 16.55 11.72
N VAL A 337 -4.89 16.36 12.20
CA VAL A 337 -5.16 16.02 13.59
C VAL A 337 -5.75 14.62 13.64
N ASN A 338 -4.98 13.66 14.15
CA ASN A 338 -5.36 12.26 14.25
C ASN A 338 -4.79 11.65 15.52
N ALA A 339 -5.38 10.55 16.00
CA ALA A 339 -4.82 9.80 17.12
C ALA A 339 -3.31 9.56 16.91
N CYS A 340 -2.55 9.61 17.99
CA CYS A 340 -1.12 9.31 17.91
C CYS A 340 -0.94 7.82 17.59
N TYR A 341 -0.49 7.50 16.38
CA TYR A 341 -0.30 6.12 15.92
C TYR A 341 1.16 5.78 15.65
#